data_AF-A0A7M7JAU1-F1
#
_entry.id   AF-A0A7M7JAU1-F1
#
_cell.length_a   1.000
_cell.length_b   1.000
_cell.length_c   1.000
_cell.angle_alpha   90.00
_cell.angle_beta   90.00
_cell.angle_gamma   90.00
#
_symmetry.space_group_name_H-M   'P 1'
#
loop_
_entity.id
_entity.type
_entity.pdbx_description
1 polymer ?
#
loop_
_entity_poly.entity_id
_entity_poly.type
_entity_poly.pdbx_seq_one_letter_code
_entity_poly.pdbx_strand_id
1 'polypeptide(L)'
;MDQLSLYCVTVLSRGSLEDVQRMAEAVSKVTDMTVIEYQKHILFPLIKRLQCGTRSEKTDSCLLETLKTVLDRVDSQFRDAELLYNVLLTLLSFFCSLEGGFRPHVSEDHQLTLTQILYTIFMRADHAMIIQIYTEKEYEIVVSPLIKILVDLISHRSKELKLNSIRALRASFLDGRIEVVKTMSNFLPGIILSLRHQITDFTEKSYRIFNAALEALTDAVKLVMTDDVDLGEKFYKRAAPNLTACFSTLIKVCCPPHFKECEPACKYFATGILTNCSLHLEDSIPICLEILLTLEDPRYINMENFTSLTRSAELISIKEKFLEYFEKLFVRMPRISAVGLDSEKTSLIRQLHGLLRICPDTIRKAMENELSRKRFLISLFQLVSLDCTMIRISPVEEPCNECVKNLHRQTKSLDERSLTELRAFCQSYGERLSLSMCRDILLESINMPRWRSEAALIFSFVVEGLRPEENEGFDQTINIILQDSHERIFSMQEGVQKVPMGLYIIRGDNVVLVGELDDELDRQIDHDNTRAEPLNHVVH
;
A
#
# COMPACT_ATOMS: atom_id res chain seq x y z
N MET A 1 0.79 47.90 20.26
CA MET A 1 2.25 47.94 20.01
C MET A 1 3.02 48.30 21.27
N ASP A 2 2.80 49.47 21.85
CA ASP A 2 3.50 49.91 23.07
C ASP A 2 3.36 48.95 24.25
N GLN A 3 2.15 48.36 24.40
CA GLN A 3 1.90 47.32 25.41
C GLN A 3 2.71 46.04 25.20
N LEU A 4 2.84 45.56 23.95
CA LEU A 4 3.62 44.36 23.64
C LEU A 4 5.11 44.59 23.93
N SER A 5 5.64 45.75 23.53
CA SER A 5 7.02 46.14 23.82
C SER A 5 7.29 46.21 25.33
N LEU A 6 6.36 46.79 26.09
CA LEU A 6 6.44 46.83 27.55
C LEU A 6 6.49 45.42 28.16
N TYR A 7 5.65 44.50 27.68
CA TYR A 7 5.67 43.11 28.14
C TYR A 7 6.97 42.39 27.76
N CYS A 8 7.51 42.60 26.56
CA CYS A 8 8.82 42.05 26.15
C CYS A 8 9.95 42.49 27.09
N VAL A 9 9.98 43.78 27.48
CA VAL A 9 10.97 44.32 28.44
C VAL A 9 10.74 43.76 29.85
N THR A 10 9.48 43.59 30.25
CA THR A 10 9.11 43.01 31.56
C THR A 10 9.53 41.54 31.66
N VAL A 11 9.32 40.77 30.58
CA VAL A 11 9.79 39.39 30.49
C VAL A 11 11.30 39.35 30.56
N LEU A 12 12.02 40.21 29.83
CA LEU A 12 13.48 40.27 29.84
C LEU A 12 14.07 40.62 31.23
N SER A 13 13.43 41.52 31.97
CA SER A 13 13.92 42.02 33.27
C SER A 13 13.51 41.14 34.46
N ARG A 14 12.21 40.81 34.60
CA ARG A 14 11.67 40.01 35.74
C ARG A 14 11.31 38.58 35.38
N GLY A 15 10.57 38.37 34.28
CA GLY A 15 10.32 37.05 33.68
C GLY A 15 9.59 36.06 34.59
N SER A 16 8.67 36.54 35.45
CA SER A 16 7.80 35.67 36.25
C SER A 16 6.71 35.01 35.40
N LEU A 17 6.04 33.98 35.92
CA LEU A 17 4.97 33.28 35.20
C LEU A 17 3.87 34.24 34.71
N GLU A 18 3.44 35.19 35.55
CA GLU A 18 2.44 36.20 35.18
C GLU A 18 2.92 37.10 34.04
N ASP A 19 4.21 37.46 34.04
CA ASP A 19 4.77 38.33 33.01
C ASP A 19 4.78 37.62 31.65
N VAL A 20 5.11 36.32 31.64
CA VAL A 20 5.08 35.50 30.41
C VAL A 20 3.65 35.30 29.93
N GLN A 21 2.70 35.04 30.84
CA GLN A 21 1.28 34.90 30.49
C GLN A 21 0.70 36.18 29.86
N ARG A 22 0.99 37.35 30.45
CA ARG A 22 0.58 38.64 29.87
C ARG A 22 1.19 38.87 28.49
N MET A 23 2.45 38.49 28.29
CA MET A 23 3.08 38.56 26.97
C MET A 23 2.43 37.60 25.97
N ALA A 24 2.14 36.36 26.38
CA ALA A 24 1.47 35.37 25.54
C ALA A 24 0.07 35.83 25.10
N GLU A 25 -0.71 36.39 26.03
CA GLU A 25 -2.02 36.99 25.73
C GLU A 25 -1.91 38.22 24.83
N ALA A 26 -0.85 39.02 24.98
CA ALA A 26 -0.62 40.16 24.10
C ALA A 26 -0.26 39.70 22.69
N VAL A 27 0.61 38.69 22.56
CA VAL A 27 0.95 38.08 21.27
C VAL A 27 -0.31 37.54 20.60
N SER A 28 -1.16 36.79 21.30
CA SER A 28 -2.35 36.17 20.70
C SER A 28 -3.39 37.19 20.18
N LYS A 29 -3.42 38.41 20.72
CA LYS A 29 -4.34 39.49 20.29
C LYS A 29 -3.84 40.30 19.10
N VAL A 30 -2.55 40.24 18.80
CA VAL A 30 -1.90 41.04 17.75
C VAL A 30 -2.08 40.34 16.39
N THR A 31 -1.98 41.05 15.26
CA THR A 31 -2.06 40.45 13.90
C THR A 31 -0.77 39.74 13.48
N ASP A 32 -0.85 38.80 12.54
CA ASP A 32 0.34 38.05 12.05
C ASP A 32 1.39 38.98 11.42
N MET A 33 0.95 40.00 10.68
CA MET A 33 1.84 41.01 10.08
C MET A 33 2.74 41.68 11.12
N THR A 34 2.17 42.00 12.28
CA THR A 34 2.91 42.61 13.37
C THR A 34 3.86 41.62 14.04
N VAL A 35 3.48 40.35 14.18
CA VAL A 35 4.37 39.31 14.74
C VAL A 35 5.58 39.13 13.81
N ILE A 36 5.37 39.14 12.50
CA ILE A 36 6.44 39.04 11.49
C ILE A 36 7.37 40.25 11.54
N GLU A 37 6.81 41.47 11.59
CA GLU A 37 7.59 42.72 11.62
C GLU A 37 8.44 42.82 12.91
N TYR A 38 7.90 42.38 14.05
CA TYR A 38 8.55 42.49 15.36
C TYR A 38 9.14 41.16 15.87
N GLN A 39 9.33 40.17 14.98
CA GLN A 39 9.78 38.82 15.34
C GLN A 39 11.03 38.81 16.24
N LYS A 40 12.03 39.66 15.95
CA LYS A 40 13.26 39.76 16.77
C LYS A 40 12.98 40.28 18.18
N HIS A 41 12.13 41.29 18.29
CA HIS A 41 11.76 41.91 19.57
C HIS A 41 10.95 40.98 20.48
N ILE A 42 10.18 40.07 19.88
CA ILE A 42 9.36 39.08 20.62
C ILE A 42 10.20 37.85 21.00
N LEU A 43 10.99 37.32 20.05
CA LEU A 43 11.75 36.09 20.24
C LEU A 43 12.97 36.28 21.15
N PHE A 44 13.65 37.42 21.10
CA PHE A 44 14.85 37.65 21.89
C PHE A 44 14.61 37.53 23.42
N PRO A 45 13.58 38.17 24.02
CA PRO A 45 13.25 37.96 25.42
C PRO A 45 12.95 36.50 25.76
N LEU A 46 12.18 35.80 24.92
CA LEU A 46 11.84 34.39 25.13
C LEU A 46 13.11 33.51 25.18
N ILE A 47 13.95 33.61 24.15
CA ILE A 47 15.21 32.88 24.03
C ILE A 47 16.12 33.18 25.20
N LYS A 48 16.35 34.47 25.48
CA LYS A 48 17.26 34.88 26.55
C LYS A 48 16.79 34.34 27.90
N ARG A 49 15.48 34.31 28.13
CA ARG A 49 14.92 33.79 29.37
C ARG A 49 15.00 32.28 29.50
N LEU A 50 14.77 31.54 28.42
CA LEU A 50 14.99 30.09 28.38
C LEU A 50 16.46 29.75 28.64
N GLN A 51 17.41 30.54 28.10
CA GLN A 51 18.86 30.34 28.31
C GLN A 51 19.35 30.66 29.72
N CYS A 52 18.66 31.51 30.49
CA CYS A 52 19.15 31.96 31.81
C CYS A 52 19.12 30.89 32.91
N GLY A 53 18.49 29.73 32.69
CA GLY A 53 18.51 28.59 33.64
C GLY A 53 17.79 28.81 34.98
N THR A 54 17.39 27.70 35.63
CA THR A 54 16.71 27.62 36.94
C THR A 54 15.40 28.41 37.08
N ARG A 55 14.30 27.85 36.55
CA ARG A 55 12.94 28.38 36.74
C ARG A 55 11.98 27.28 37.16
N SER A 56 10.78 27.68 37.59
CA SER A 56 9.71 26.72 37.78
C SER A 56 9.33 26.11 36.43
N GLU A 57 9.12 24.80 36.40
CA GLU A 57 8.70 24.03 35.22
C GLU A 57 7.52 24.70 34.49
N LYS A 58 6.58 25.28 35.24
CA LYS A 58 5.43 26.03 34.70
C LYS A 58 5.82 27.27 33.88
N THR A 59 6.87 27.98 34.28
CA THR A 59 7.36 29.16 33.56
C THR A 59 8.00 28.75 32.25
N ASP A 60 8.78 27.68 32.25
CA ASP A 60 9.43 27.15 31.04
C ASP A 60 8.38 26.59 30.06
N SER A 61 7.36 25.88 30.55
CA SER A 61 6.23 25.46 29.72
C SER A 61 5.54 26.66 29.05
N CYS A 62 5.27 27.73 29.81
CA CYS A 62 4.63 28.93 29.27
C CYS A 62 5.52 29.65 28.23
N LEU A 63 6.83 29.71 28.48
CA LEU A 63 7.81 30.27 27.53
C LEU A 63 7.88 29.45 26.24
N LEU A 64 7.95 28.12 26.34
CA LEU A 64 8.02 27.22 25.18
C LEU A 64 6.72 27.25 24.35
N GLU A 65 5.56 27.23 24.99
CA GLU A 65 4.28 27.36 24.27
C GLU A 65 4.13 28.72 23.59
N THR A 66 4.60 29.79 24.23
CA THR A 66 4.63 31.13 23.62
C THR A 66 5.59 31.16 22.43
N LEU A 67 6.78 30.56 22.57
CA LEU A 67 7.77 30.44 21.50
C LEU A 67 7.19 29.67 20.30
N LYS A 68 6.55 28.52 20.55
CA LYS A 68 5.87 27.72 19.53
C LYS A 68 4.81 28.55 18.80
N THR A 69 3.93 29.24 19.55
CA THR A 69 2.88 30.09 18.98
C THR A 69 3.43 31.20 18.10
N VAL A 70 4.54 31.83 18.50
CA VAL A 70 5.19 32.87 17.69
C VAL A 70 5.78 32.28 16.41
N LEU A 71 6.50 31.16 16.50
CA LEU A 71 7.09 30.49 15.34
C LEU A 71 6.02 30.00 14.36
N ASP A 72 4.92 29.46 14.87
CA ASP A 72 3.77 29.04 14.07
C ASP A 72 3.19 30.17 13.21
N ARG A 73 3.24 31.41 13.71
CA ARG A 73 2.67 32.61 13.08
C ARG A 73 3.65 33.38 12.19
N VAL A 74 4.96 33.27 12.46
CA VAL A 74 6.00 33.82 11.56
C VAL A 74 6.08 33.00 10.28
N ASP A 75 5.86 31.68 10.36
CA ASP A 75 5.83 30.76 9.22
C ASP A 75 7.09 30.91 8.33
N SER A 76 6.92 30.90 7.01
CA SER A 76 7.97 31.04 6.00
C SER A 76 8.61 32.44 5.94
N GLN A 77 8.07 33.41 6.68
CA GLN A 77 8.56 34.79 6.70
C GLN A 77 9.58 35.07 7.82
N PHE A 78 10.21 34.03 8.35
CA PHE A 78 11.37 34.18 9.22
C PHE A 78 12.51 34.83 8.40
N ARG A 79 13.21 35.83 8.94
CA ARG A 79 14.18 36.63 8.13
C ARG A 79 15.60 36.67 8.69
N ASP A 80 15.90 35.90 9.72
CA ASP A 80 17.15 36.04 10.48
C ASP A 80 17.77 34.67 10.84
N ALA A 81 18.77 34.23 10.08
CA ALA A 81 19.44 32.95 10.32
C ALA A 81 20.11 32.87 11.71
N GLU A 82 20.66 33.97 12.24
CA GLU A 82 21.32 34.00 13.55
C GLU A 82 20.29 33.83 14.68
N LEU A 83 19.13 34.47 14.55
CA LEU A 83 18.04 34.29 15.52
C LEU A 83 17.51 32.85 15.49
N LEU A 84 17.37 32.25 14.31
CA LEU A 84 16.94 30.85 14.16
C LEU A 84 17.95 29.89 14.78
N TYR A 85 19.24 30.12 14.53
CA TYR A 85 20.32 29.38 15.17
C TYR A 85 20.25 29.47 16.70
N ASN A 86 20.05 30.68 17.26
CA ASN A 86 19.91 30.86 18.71
C ASN A 86 18.68 30.13 19.28
N VAL A 87 17.57 30.06 18.52
CA VAL A 87 16.42 29.22 18.90
C VAL A 87 16.85 27.75 18.96
N LEU A 88 17.45 27.21 17.90
CA LEU A 88 17.88 25.81 17.84
C LEU A 88 18.89 25.45 18.94
N LEU A 89 19.86 26.32 19.21
CA LEU A 89 20.84 26.16 20.29
C LEU A 89 20.16 26.12 21.66
N THR A 90 19.15 26.98 21.85
CA THR A 90 18.37 27.00 23.10
C THR A 90 17.57 25.71 23.26
N LEU A 91 16.93 25.20 22.20
CA LEU A 91 16.24 23.91 22.23
C LEU A 91 17.19 22.77 22.54
N LEU A 92 18.38 22.74 21.93
CA LEU A 92 19.42 21.74 22.19
C LEU A 92 19.84 21.73 23.66
N SER A 93 19.97 22.90 24.28
CA SER A 93 20.39 23.02 25.69
C SER A 93 19.46 22.29 26.68
N PHE A 94 18.17 22.13 26.37
CA PHE A 94 17.23 21.38 27.20
C PHE A 94 17.43 19.85 27.13
N PHE A 95 18.01 19.36 26.04
CA PHE A 95 18.27 17.93 25.82
C PHE A 95 19.66 17.48 26.31
N CYS A 96 20.61 18.41 26.48
CA CYS A 96 21.96 18.12 26.92
C CYS A 96 22.11 18.24 28.45
N SER A 97 22.90 17.34 29.06
CA SER A 97 23.27 17.45 30.48
C SER A 97 24.59 18.18 30.70
N LEU A 98 24.71 18.88 31.83
CA LEU A 98 25.94 19.59 32.26
C LEU A 98 27.11 18.63 32.55
N GLU A 99 26.83 17.39 32.90
CA GLU A 99 27.84 16.36 33.25
C GLU A 99 28.33 15.56 32.03
N GLY A 100 27.86 15.90 30.83
CA GLY A 100 28.13 15.16 29.61
C GLY A 100 27.24 13.93 29.45
N GLY A 101 26.69 13.77 28.25
CA GLY A 101 25.80 12.66 27.91
C GLY A 101 24.37 13.10 27.57
N PHE A 102 23.66 12.23 26.87
CA PHE A 102 22.26 12.45 26.49
C PHE A 102 21.35 11.99 27.63
N ARG A 103 20.96 12.94 28.49
CA ARG A 103 19.88 12.77 29.46
C ARG A 103 19.07 14.06 29.53
N PRO A 104 17.87 14.11 28.91
CA PRO A 104 17.04 15.30 29.01
C PRO A 104 16.74 15.58 30.48
N HIS A 105 17.04 16.81 30.92
CA HIS A 105 16.73 17.28 32.27
C HIS A 105 15.25 17.67 32.44
N VAL A 106 14.47 17.50 31.38
CA VAL A 106 13.11 18.00 31.24
C VAL A 106 12.09 16.87 31.26
N SER A 107 10.89 17.18 31.76
CA SER A 107 9.77 16.24 31.78
C SER A 107 9.31 15.84 30.38
N GLU A 108 8.58 14.74 30.29
CA GLU A 108 8.08 14.18 29.03
C GLU A 108 7.27 15.22 28.22
N ASP A 109 6.46 16.04 28.90
CA ASP A 109 5.65 17.10 28.29
C ASP A 109 6.52 18.21 27.66
N HIS A 110 7.65 18.54 28.31
CA HIS A 110 8.61 19.49 27.74
C HIS A 110 9.32 18.90 26.52
N GLN A 111 9.71 17.62 26.57
CA GLN A 111 10.32 16.96 25.40
C GLN A 111 9.35 16.95 24.21
N LEU A 112 8.06 16.73 24.48
CA LEU A 112 7.02 16.80 23.46
C LEU A 112 6.89 18.21 22.87
N THR A 113 6.87 19.24 23.73
CA THR A 113 6.77 20.65 23.29
C THR A 113 8.00 21.05 22.46
N LEU A 114 9.21 20.68 22.91
CA LEU A 114 10.46 20.94 22.21
C LEU A 114 10.50 20.26 20.84
N THR A 115 10.09 18.99 20.75
CA THR A 115 10.04 18.27 19.46
C THR A 115 8.98 18.84 18.52
N GLN A 116 7.85 19.34 19.02
CA GLN A 116 6.85 20.06 18.23
C GLN A 116 7.39 21.39 17.69
N ILE A 117 8.17 22.13 18.48
CA ILE A 117 8.85 23.35 18.02
C ILE A 117 9.85 23.00 16.90
N LEU A 118 10.67 21.96 17.08
CA LEU A 118 11.60 21.51 16.04
C LEU A 118 10.87 21.12 14.74
N TYR A 119 9.77 20.38 14.85
CA TYR A 119 8.92 20.05 13.71
C TYR A 119 8.40 21.30 13.00
N THR A 120 7.90 22.29 13.76
CA THR A 120 7.39 23.56 13.22
C THR A 120 8.47 24.31 12.46
N ILE A 121 9.68 24.39 13.03
CA ILE A 121 10.83 25.04 12.40
C ILE A 121 11.17 24.35 11.07
N PHE A 122 11.37 23.03 11.07
CA PHE A 122 11.77 22.31 9.86
C PHE A 122 10.69 22.30 8.77
N MET A 123 9.41 22.34 9.13
CA MET A 123 8.32 22.32 8.16
C MET A 123 7.98 23.69 7.57
N ARG A 124 8.17 24.78 8.32
CA ARG A 124 7.63 26.10 7.96
C ARG A 124 8.67 27.16 7.67
N ALA A 125 9.85 27.09 8.28
CA ALA A 125 10.87 28.10 8.01
C ALA A 125 11.39 27.99 6.58
N ASP A 126 11.76 29.11 5.96
CA ASP A 126 12.29 29.12 4.60
C ASP A 126 13.53 28.22 4.50
N HIS A 127 13.44 27.25 3.57
CA HIS A 127 14.47 26.23 3.35
C HIS A 127 15.85 26.84 3.11
N ALA A 128 15.94 28.00 2.44
CA ALA A 128 17.22 28.65 2.19
C ALA A 128 17.96 29.01 3.49
N MET A 129 17.25 29.47 4.52
CA MET A 129 17.85 29.79 5.83
C MET A 129 18.24 28.53 6.59
N ILE A 130 17.40 27.48 6.57
CA ILE A 130 17.75 26.24 7.25
C ILE A 130 19.00 25.63 6.59
N ILE A 131 19.11 25.66 5.26
CA ILE A 131 20.30 25.18 4.55
C ILE A 131 21.55 25.97 4.97
N GLN A 132 21.48 27.29 5.17
CA GLN A 132 22.62 28.07 5.71
C GLN A 132 23.13 27.48 7.03
N ILE A 133 22.21 27.09 7.92
CA ILE A 133 22.51 26.43 9.20
C ILE A 133 23.18 25.06 9.01
N TYR A 134 22.85 24.33 7.94
CA TYR A 134 23.55 23.08 7.60
C TYR A 134 24.94 23.33 6.98
N THR A 135 25.15 24.45 6.29
CA THR A 135 26.40 24.73 5.54
C THR A 135 27.51 25.33 6.38
N GLU A 136 27.18 26.17 7.36
CA GLU A 136 28.18 26.88 8.15
C GLU A 136 28.67 26.00 9.31
N LYS A 137 29.99 25.86 9.44
CA LYS A 137 30.61 24.98 10.45
C LYS A 137 30.22 25.31 11.89
N GLU A 138 29.92 26.58 12.16
CA GLU A 138 29.48 27.04 13.48
C GLU A 138 28.07 26.50 13.82
N TYR A 139 27.23 26.33 12.80
CA TYR A 139 25.84 25.91 12.93
C TYR A 139 25.65 24.39 12.86
N GLU A 140 26.55 23.67 12.17
CA GLU A 140 26.58 22.20 12.13
C GLU A 140 26.70 21.57 13.53
N ILE A 141 27.38 22.27 14.46
CA ILE A 141 27.56 21.88 15.86
C ILE A 141 26.22 21.72 16.59
N VAL A 142 25.16 22.41 16.15
CA VAL A 142 23.83 22.37 16.77
C VAL A 142 22.90 21.39 16.06
N VAL A 143 22.89 21.38 14.73
CA VAL A 143 21.98 20.55 13.95
C VAL A 143 22.29 19.06 14.12
N SER A 144 23.56 18.67 14.05
CA SER A 144 23.96 17.25 14.14
C SER A 144 23.52 16.60 15.46
N PRO A 145 23.74 17.22 16.64
CA PRO A 145 23.15 16.73 17.89
C PRO A 145 21.62 16.69 17.89
N LEU A 146 20.94 17.69 17.34
CA LEU A 146 19.48 17.69 17.26
C LEU A 146 18.93 16.51 16.44
N ILE A 147 19.55 16.20 15.30
CA ILE A 147 19.17 15.02 14.51
C ILE A 147 19.39 13.73 15.30
N LYS A 148 20.54 13.61 15.99
CA LYS A 148 20.80 12.47 16.87
C LYS A 148 19.73 12.34 17.96
N ILE A 149 19.36 13.45 18.61
CA ILE A 149 18.33 13.48 19.66
C ILE A 149 17.00 12.99 19.09
N LEU A 150 16.59 13.47 17.92
CA LEU A 150 15.36 13.01 17.28
C LEU A 150 15.39 11.51 17.03
N VAL A 151 16.52 10.95 16.56
CA VAL A 151 16.69 9.51 16.35
C VAL A 151 16.60 8.71 17.65
N ASP A 152 17.18 9.21 18.74
CA ASP A 152 17.16 8.56 20.05
C ASP A 152 15.73 8.57 20.64
N LEU A 153 14.98 9.67 20.46
CA LEU A 153 13.60 9.82 20.95
C LEU A 153 12.57 8.92 20.23
N ILE A 154 12.89 8.40 19.03
CA ILE A 154 12.03 7.42 18.32
C ILE A 154 11.85 6.13 19.14
N SER A 155 12.81 5.80 20.00
CA SER A 155 12.75 4.61 20.86
C SER A 155 12.14 4.90 22.25
N HIS A 156 11.65 6.13 22.49
CA HIS A 156 11.08 6.50 23.78
C HIS A 156 9.76 5.78 24.06
N ARG A 157 9.42 5.48 25.32
CA ARG A 157 8.18 4.76 25.70
C ARG A 157 6.86 5.45 25.28
N SER A 158 6.90 6.77 25.05
CA SER A 158 5.71 7.60 24.83
C SER A 158 5.34 7.66 23.36
N LYS A 159 4.16 7.14 23.00
CA LYS A 159 3.70 7.08 21.61
C LYS A 159 3.63 8.45 20.93
N GLU A 160 3.23 9.49 21.65
CA GLU A 160 3.15 10.85 21.12
C GLU A 160 4.53 11.45 20.86
N LEU A 161 5.47 11.23 21.78
CA LEU A 161 6.85 11.69 21.60
C LEU A 161 7.53 10.96 20.46
N LYS A 162 7.36 9.63 20.34
CA LYS A 162 7.84 8.86 19.17
C LYS A 162 7.32 9.46 17.87
N LEU A 163 6.01 9.65 17.76
CA LEU A 163 5.36 10.13 16.54
C LEU A 163 5.84 11.54 16.15
N ASN A 164 5.92 12.46 17.11
CA ASN A 164 6.43 13.82 16.85
C ASN A 164 7.92 13.82 16.49
N SER A 165 8.73 12.95 17.12
CA SER A 165 10.16 12.83 16.79
C SER A 165 10.37 12.32 15.36
N ILE A 166 9.58 11.33 14.93
CA ILE A 166 9.61 10.82 13.55
C ILE A 166 9.22 11.92 12.55
N ARG A 167 8.18 12.69 12.85
CA ARG A 167 7.73 13.80 11.99
C ARG A 167 8.75 14.93 11.90
N ALA A 168 9.33 15.33 13.03
CA ALA A 168 10.39 16.32 13.10
C ALA A 168 11.64 15.87 12.32
N LEU A 169 12.03 14.60 12.47
CA LEU A 169 13.16 14.02 11.72
C LEU A 169 12.88 14.06 10.21
N ARG A 170 11.70 13.62 9.78
CA ARG A 170 11.32 13.63 8.37
C ARG A 170 11.31 15.06 7.78
N ALA A 171 10.80 16.03 8.53
CA ALA A 171 10.80 17.44 8.12
C ALA A 171 12.22 17.99 7.91
N SER A 172 13.22 17.50 8.65
CA SER A 172 14.61 17.94 8.56
C SER A 172 15.34 17.52 7.27
N PHE A 173 14.71 16.76 6.37
CA PHE A 173 15.32 16.30 5.12
C PHE A 173 15.34 17.33 3.97
N LEU A 174 14.53 18.39 4.06
CA LEU A 174 14.62 19.64 3.25
C LEU A 174 14.88 19.43 1.73
N ASP A 175 13.99 18.71 1.04
CA ASP A 175 13.96 18.56 -0.43
C ASP A 175 15.27 18.12 -1.12
N GLY A 176 16.15 17.37 -0.43
CA GLY A 176 17.22 16.66 -1.15
C GLY A 176 18.48 17.48 -1.45
N ARG A 177 18.69 18.61 -0.76
CA ARG A 177 19.88 19.45 -0.97
C ARG A 177 21.16 18.73 -0.53
N ILE A 178 22.23 18.86 -1.32
CA ILE A 178 23.47 18.08 -1.19
C ILE A 178 24.08 18.24 0.22
N GLU A 179 23.99 19.41 0.82
CA GLU A 179 24.53 19.71 2.15
C GLU A 179 23.79 18.91 3.23
N VAL A 180 22.47 18.84 3.14
CA VAL A 180 21.63 18.04 4.03
C VAL A 180 21.91 16.55 3.83
N VAL A 181 22.07 16.10 2.57
CA VAL A 181 22.39 14.71 2.23
C VAL A 181 23.68 14.26 2.91
N LYS A 182 24.73 15.10 2.87
CA LYS A 182 26.02 14.80 3.52
C LYS A 182 25.86 14.61 5.03
N THR A 183 25.17 15.52 5.71
CA THR A 183 24.91 15.41 7.14
C THR A 183 24.08 14.16 7.46
N MET A 184 22.97 13.94 6.75
CA MET A 184 22.05 12.81 6.99
C MET A 184 22.70 11.45 6.69
N SER A 185 23.61 11.37 5.72
CA SER A 185 24.32 10.13 5.37
C SER A 185 25.10 9.54 6.56
N ASN A 186 25.62 10.39 7.46
CA ASN A 186 26.32 9.98 8.66
C ASN A 186 25.38 9.34 9.70
N PHE A 187 24.12 9.76 9.73
CA PHE A 187 23.11 9.28 10.67
C PHE A 187 22.27 8.13 10.12
N LEU A 188 22.39 7.82 8.83
CA LEU A 188 21.58 6.82 8.15
C LEU A 188 21.51 5.46 8.89
N PRO A 189 22.60 4.87 9.42
CA PRO A 189 22.51 3.62 10.16
C PRO A 189 21.64 3.70 11.42
N GLY A 190 21.72 4.81 12.16
CA GLY A 190 20.91 5.06 13.35
C GLY A 190 19.44 5.27 13.01
N ILE A 191 19.17 6.06 11.96
CA ILE A 191 17.82 6.29 11.42
C ILE A 191 17.18 4.95 11.02
N ILE A 192 17.88 4.13 10.22
CA ILE A 192 17.39 2.82 9.79
C ILE A 192 17.09 1.92 10.98
N LEU A 193 18.01 1.83 11.95
CA LEU A 193 17.85 0.96 13.10
C LEU A 193 16.62 1.34 13.93
N SER A 194 16.49 2.63 14.28
CA SER A 194 15.38 3.15 15.09
C SER A 194 14.04 3.00 14.38
N LEU A 195 13.95 3.38 13.10
CA LEU A 195 12.70 3.31 12.33
C LEU A 195 12.30 1.86 12.02
N ARG A 196 13.24 1.00 11.62
CA ARG A 196 12.97 -0.43 11.40
C ARG A 196 12.34 -1.06 12.62
N HIS A 197 12.87 -0.77 13.81
CA HIS A 197 12.31 -1.30 15.05
C HIS A 197 10.82 -0.92 15.19
N GLN A 198 10.47 0.36 14.98
CA GLN A 198 9.08 0.81 15.06
C GLN A 198 8.17 0.21 13.97
N ILE A 199 8.69 -0.06 12.78
CA ILE A 199 7.93 -0.68 11.68
C ILE A 199 7.67 -2.16 11.97
N THR A 200 8.65 -2.86 12.55
CA THR A 200 8.54 -4.30 12.87
C THR A 200 7.84 -4.60 14.19
N ASP A 201 7.80 -3.62 15.10
CA ASP A 201 7.19 -3.77 16.42
C ASP A 201 5.66 -3.64 16.34
N PHE A 202 5.02 -4.77 16.05
CA PHE A 202 3.56 -4.86 16.04
C PHE A 202 2.92 -4.93 17.43
N THR A 203 3.70 -4.99 18.52
CA THR A 203 3.13 -5.15 19.86
C THR A 203 2.34 -3.91 20.29
N GLU A 204 2.70 -2.72 19.79
CA GLU A 204 2.04 -1.45 20.13
C GLU A 204 0.78 -1.14 19.29
N LYS A 205 0.50 -1.93 18.24
CA LYS A 205 -0.68 -1.83 17.34
C LYS A 205 -1.04 -0.41 16.86
N SER A 206 -0.05 0.47 16.63
CA SER A 206 -0.31 1.83 16.14
C SER A 206 0.04 1.96 14.66
N TYR A 207 -0.97 1.86 13.79
CA TYR A 207 -0.78 2.12 12.35
C TYR A 207 -0.24 3.53 12.08
N ARG A 208 -0.48 4.50 12.98
CA ARG A 208 0.05 5.87 12.87
C ARG A 208 1.57 5.92 12.99
N ILE A 209 2.14 5.19 13.97
CA ILE A 209 3.59 5.11 14.16
C ILE A 209 4.22 4.33 13.01
N PHE A 210 3.59 3.22 12.61
CA PHE A 210 4.00 2.45 11.45
C PHE A 210 4.10 3.31 10.18
N ASN A 211 3.03 4.02 9.83
CA ASN A 211 2.98 4.86 8.64
C ASN A 211 4.04 5.97 8.70
N ALA A 212 4.11 6.70 9.81
CA ALA A 212 5.09 7.75 9.98
C ALA A 212 6.53 7.22 9.88
N ALA A 213 6.82 6.07 10.49
CA ALA A 213 8.15 5.48 10.47
C ALA A 213 8.54 4.97 9.08
N LEU A 214 7.61 4.32 8.37
CA LEU A 214 7.85 3.82 7.03
C LEU A 214 8.02 4.97 6.02
N GLU A 215 7.21 6.03 6.11
CA GLU A 215 7.36 7.23 5.28
C GLU A 215 8.68 7.96 5.58
N ALA A 216 9.06 8.12 6.85
CA ALA A 216 10.34 8.71 7.22
C ALA A 216 11.54 7.88 6.75
N LEU A 217 11.44 6.54 6.83
CA LEU A 217 12.48 5.66 6.30
C LEU A 217 12.59 5.79 4.78
N THR A 218 11.44 5.87 4.08
CA THR A 218 11.39 6.06 2.63
C THR A 218 12.10 7.35 2.24
N ASP A 219 11.78 8.46 2.91
CA ASP A 219 12.38 9.76 2.58
C ASP A 219 13.86 9.83 2.97
N ALA A 220 14.28 9.20 4.07
CA ALA A 220 15.69 9.09 4.42
C ALA A 220 16.49 8.29 3.37
N VAL A 221 15.93 7.19 2.86
CA VAL A 221 16.58 6.40 1.80
C VAL A 221 16.58 7.16 0.49
N LYS A 222 15.46 7.77 0.07
CA LYS A 222 15.40 8.61 -1.12
C LYS A 222 16.41 9.75 -1.06
N LEU A 223 16.60 10.35 0.10
CA LEU A 223 17.56 11.44 0.30
C LEU A 223 19.00 10.98 0.04
N VAL A 224 19.39 9.82 0.56
CA VAL A 224 20.81 9.39 0.62
C VAL A 224 21.18 8.40 -0.49
N MET A 225 20.21 7.67 -1.03
CA MET A 225 20.38 6.69 -2.10
C MET A 225 19.77 7.16 -3.43
N THR A 226 19.55 8.48 -3.59
CA THR A 226 19.02 9.04 -4.84
C THR A 226 19.95 8.76 -6.02
N ASP A 227 19.36 8.45 -7.15
CA ASP A 227 20.01 8.31 -8.46
C ASP A 227 20.43 9.70 -9.03
N ASP A 228 20.01 10.82 -8.43
CA ASP A 228 20.32 12.19 -8.87
C ASP A 228 21.66 12.73 -8.35
N VAL A 229 22.13 12.23 -7.19
CA VAL A 229 23.32 12.75 -6.50
C VAL A 229 24.23 11.59 -6.11
N ASP A 230 25.43 11.56 -6.68
CA ASP A 230 26.43 10.54 -6.39
C ASP A 230 27.23 10.89 -5.11
N LEU A 231 27.04 10.08 -4.06
CA LEU A 231 27.79 10.15 -2.80
C LEU A 231 29.08 9.31 -2.81
N GLY A 232 29.37 8.66 -3.93
CA GLY A 232 30.57 7.86 -4.18
C GLY A 232 30.34 6.36 -4.00
N GLU A 233 30.94 5.58 -4.89
CA GLU A 233 30.81 4.11 -4.96
C GLU A 233 31.09 3.39 -3.63
N LYS A 234 32.06 3.87 -2.85
CA LYS A 234 32.40 3.29 -1.53
C LYS A 234 31.24 3.36 -0.54
N PHE A 235 30.46 4.43 -0.58
CA PHE A 235 29.30 4.60 0.28
C PHE A 235 28.22 3.59 -0.10
N TYR A 236 27.86 3.50 -1.38
CA TYR A 236 26.82 2.58 -1.86
C TYR A 236 27.16 1.11 -1.64
N LYS A 237 28.42 0.70 -1.86
CA LYS A 237 28.88 -0.66 -1.56
C LYS A 237 28.69 -1.06 -0.10
N ARG A 238 28.69 -0.09 0.81
CA ARG A 238 28.42 -0.31 2.25
C ARG A 238 26.94 -0.20 2.58
N ALA A 239 26.22 0.78 2.03
CA ALA A 239 24.85 1.10 2.41
C ALA A 239 23.83 0.14 1.77
N ALA A 240 23.96 -0.18 0.48
CA ALA A 240 22.97 -0.94 -0.28
C ALA A 240 22.70 -2.34 0.31
N PRO A 241 23.70 -3.18 0.66
CA PRO A 241 23.43 -4.51 1.23
C PRO A 241 22.69 -4.43 2.58
N ASN A 242 23.01 -3.43 3.41
CA ASN A 242 22.37 -3.23 4.70
C ASN A 242 20.90 -2.79 4.54
N LEU A 243 20.63 -1.95 3.55
CA LEU A 243 19.26 -1.54 3.20
C LEU A 243 18.45 -2.69 2.63
N THR A 244 19.00 -3.46 1.69
CA THR A 244 18.34 -4.66 1.15
C THR A 244 18.01 -5.67 2.25
N ALA A 245 18.93 -5.89 3.20
CA ALA A 245 18.68 -6.73 4.37
C ALA A 245 17.59 -6.15 5.28
N CYS A 246 17.57 -4.83 5.48
CA CYS A 246 16.50 -4.16 6.21
C CYS A 246 15.15 -4.36 5.51
N PHE A 247 15.05 -4.12 4.21
CA PHE A 247 13.81 -4.26 3.44
C PHE A 247 13.29 -5.70 3.43
N SER A 248 14.22 -6.67 3.40
CA SER A 248 13.88 -8.09 3.55
C SER A 248 13.25 -8.43 4.91
N THR A 249 13.51 -7.64 5.96
CA THR A 249 12.79 -7.78 7.24
C THR A 249 11.44 -7.09 7.22
N LEU A 250 11.33 -5.94 6.55
CA LEU A 250 10.10 -5.15 6.45
C LEU A 250 9.03 -5.85 5.61
N ILE A 251 9.43 -6.68 4.64
CA ILE A 251 8.50 -7.41 3.77
C ILE A 251 7.50 -8.25 4.56
N LYS A 252 7.92 -8.83 5.69
CA LYS A 252 7.07 -9.66 6.57
C LYS A 252 5.87 -8.90 7.15
N VAL A 253 5.97 -7.57 7.17
CA VAL A 253 5.00 -6.65 7.74
C VAL A 253 4.25 -5.90 6.63
N CYS A 254 4.94 -5.60 5.53
CA CYS A 254 4.42 -4.78 4.43
C CYS A 254 3.72 -5.62 3.35
N CYS A 255 3.89 -6.94 3.33
CA CYS A 255 3.42 -7.83 2.27
C CYS A 255 2.73 -9.11 2.83
N PRO A 256 1.39 -9.12 2.98
CA PRO A 256 0.50 -7.96 2.91
C PRO A 256 0.58 -7.10 4.19
N PRO A 257 0.19 -5.81 4.13
CA PRO A 257 0.04 -5.01 5.32
C PRO A 257 -1.05 -5.56 6.24
N HIS A 258 -0.76 -5.61 7.54
CA HIS A 258 -1.72 -6.13 8.54
C HIS A 258 -2.99 -5.27 8.65
N PHE A 259 -2.83 -3.95 8.57
CA PHE A 259 -3.91 -2.97 8.59
C PHE A 259 -4.08 -2.34 7.21
N LYS A 260 -5.32 -2.11 6.79
CA LYS A 260 -5.63 -1.46 5.51
C LYS A 260 -5.10 -0.03 5.47
N GLU A 261 -5.11 0.65 6.60
CA GLU A 261 -4.57 2.00 6.80
C GLU A 261 -3.05 2.09 6.56
N CYS A 262 -2.34 0.95 6.50
CA CYS A 262 -0.92 0.88 6.19
C CYS A 262 -0.61 0.83 4.69
N GLU A 263 -1.60 0.48 3.85
CA GLU A 263 -1.40 0.35 2.40
C GLU A 263 -0.82 1.61 1.73
N PRO A 264 -1.27 2.84 2.06
CA PRO A 264 -0.71 4.05 1.45
C PRO A 264 0.79 4.23 1.75
N ALA A 265 1.22 3.92 2.98
CA ALA A 265 2.63 4.03 3.38
C ALA A 265 3.48 2.94 2.71
N CYS A 266 2.99 1.70 2.62
CA CYS A 266 3.64 0.62 1.89
C CYS A 266 3.81 0.94 0.40
N LYS A 267 2.77 1.55 -0.21
CA LYS A 267 2.82 2.03 -1.59
C LYS A 267 3.85 3.14 -1.76
N TYR A 268 3.82 4.14 -0.88
CA TYR A 268 4.76 5.26 -0.90
C TYR A 268 6.21 4.78 -0.80
N PHE A 269 6.47 3.82 0.09
CA PHE A 269 7.76 3.16 0.22
C PHE A 269 8.20 2.51 -1.08
N ALA A 270 7.44 1.55 -1.59
CA ALA A 270 7.86 0.78 -2.75
C ALA A 270 7.98 1.64 -4.03
N THR A 271 7.03 2.53 -4.29
CA THR A 271 7.11 3.45 -5.44
C THR A 271 8.23 4.47 -5.29
N GLY A 272 8.47 4.99 -4.09
CA GLY A 272 9.54 5.94 -3.80
C GLY A 272 10.93 5.37 -4.05
N ILE A 273 11.18 4.13 -3.62
CA ILE A 273 12.46 3.43 -3.87
C ILE A 273 12.64 3.15 -5.36
N LEU A 274 11.61 2.63 -6.04
CA LEU A 274 11.71 2.35 -7.48
C LEU A 274 11.99 3.62 -8.30
N THR A 275 11.32 4.72 -8.00
CA THR A 275 11.44 5.99 -8.76
C THR A 275 12.78 6.68 -8.59
N ASN A 276 13.34 6.65 -7.38
CA ASN A 276 14.44 7.53 -7.02
C ASN A 276 15.76 6.79 -6.76
N CYS A 277 15.73 5.47 -6.51
CA CYS A 277 16.90 4.72 -6.03
C CYS A 277 17.16 3.44 -6.84
N SER A 278 16.60 3.34 -8.05
CA SER A 278 16.63 2.13 -8.86
C SER A 278 18.04 1.68 -9.28
N LEU A 279 18.98 2.62 -9.45
CA LEU A 279 20.35 2.31 -9.85
C LEU A 279 21.17 1.84 -8.64
N HIS A 280 21.03 2.50 -7.49
CA HIS A 280 21.82 2.20 -6.30
C HIS A 280 21.25 1.07 -5.42
N LEU A 281 19.95 0.74 -5.58
CA LEU A 281 19.24 -0.29 -4.83
C LEU A 281 18.58 -1.34 -5.75
N GLU A 282 19.28 -1.78 -6.79
CA GLU A 282 18.78 -2.80 -7.73
C GLU A 282 18.28 -4.07 -7.03
N ASP A 283 19.04 -4.59 -6.05
CA ASP A 283 18.68 -5.79 -5.29
C ASP A 283 17.38 -5.65 -4.48
N SER A 284 16.93 -4.42 -4.24
CA SER A 284 15.68 -4.11 -3.52
C SER A 284 14.46 -4.04 -4.44
N ILE A 285 14.64 -4.03 -5.76
CA ILE A 285 13.54 -3.98 -6.74
C ILE A 285 12.55 -5.14 -6.51
N PRO A 286 12.96 -6.42 -6.41
CA PRO A 286 12.01 -7.52 -6.23
C PRO A 286 11.15 -7.39 -4.97
N ILE A 287 11.73 -6.87 -3.87
CA ILE A 287 11.02 -6.63 -2.60
C ILE A 287 9.93 -5.57 -2.79
N CYS A 288 10.25 -4.48 -3.51
CA CYS A 288 9.29 -3.41 -3.77
C CYS A 288 8.15 -3.89 -4.68
N LEU A 289 8.47 -4.69 -5.71
CA LEU A 289 7.46 -5.30 -6.59
C LEU A 289 6.52 -6.22 -5.80
N GLU A 290 7.06 -7.07 -4.93
CA GLU A 290 6.29 -7.98 -4.08
C GLU A 290 5.29 -7.22 -3.17
N ILE A 291 5.72 -6.12 -2.54
CA ILE A 291 4.83 -5.26 -1.74
C ILE A 291 3.68 -4.73 -2.61
N LEU A 292 3.98 -4.14 -3.77
CA LEU A 292 2.98 -3.51 -4.64
C LEU A 292 1.95 -4.50 -5.21
N LEU A 293 2.35 -5.77 -5.41
CA LEU A 293 1.43 -6.82 -5.84
C LEU A 293 0.34 -7.11 -4.79
N THR A 294 0.62 -6.95 -3.50
CA THR A 294 -0.31 -7.32 -2.42
C THR A 294 -1.29 -6.23 -1.97
N LEU A 295 -1.24 -5.04 -2.57
CA LEU A 295 -2.09 -3.90 -2.19
C LEU A 295 -3.46 -3.96 -2.86
N GLU A 296 -4.53 -3.71 -2.09
CA GLU A 296 -5.93 -3.90 -2.51
C GLU A 296 -6.39 -2.90 -3.58
N ASP A 297 -5.93 -1.64 -3.62
CA ASP A 297 -6.50 -0.63 -4.54
C ASP A 297 -5.96 -0.73 -5.99
N PRO A 298 -6.79 -1.10 -6.99
CA PRO A 298 -6.41 -1.30 -8.38
C PRO A 298 -6.16 -0.01 -9.18
N ARG A 299 -6.53 1.17 -8.66
CA ARG A 299 -6.48 2.44 -9.43
C ARG A 299 -5.08 3.00 -9.66
N TYR A 300 -4.06 2.41 -9.06
CA TYR A 300 -2.79 3.11 -8.89
C TYR A 300 -1.61 2.55 -9.69
N ILE A 301 -1.71 1.35 -10.22
CA ILE A 301 -0.51 0.66 -10.73
C ILE A 301 -0.85 -0.16 -11.98
N ASN A 302 -0.55 0.42 -13.15
CA ASN A 302 -0.53 -0.26 -14.44
C ASN A 302 0.93 -0.56 -14.85
N MET A 303 1.15 -1.53 -15.73
CA MET A 303 2.49 -1.90 -16.21
C MET A 303 3.26 -0.72 -16.85
N GLU A 304 2.54 0.22 -17.48
CA GLU A 304 3.11 1.46 -18.01
C GLU A 304 3.70 2.35 -16.91
N ASN A 305 3.01 2.47 -15.76
CA ASN A 305 3.51 3.19 -14.60
C ASN A 305 4.81 2.53 -14.10
N PHE A 306 4.86 1.20 -14.00
CA PHE A 306 6.09 0.52 -13.57
C PHE A 306 7.29 0.82 -14.45
N THR A 307 7.11 0.79 -15.77
CA THR A 307 8.19 1.04 -16.72
C THR A 307 8.69 2.49 -16.64
N SER A 308 7.78 3.43 -16.36
CA SER A 308 8.15 4.83 -16.07
C SER A 308 8.76 5.05 -14.68
N LEU A 309 8.50 4.15 -13.73
CA LEU A 309 8.92 4.26 -12.33
C LEU A 309 10.37 3.80 -12.12
N THR A 310 11.06 3.22 -13.08
CA THR A 310 12.48 2.86 -12.91
C THR A 310 13.32 3.58 -13.95
N ARG A 311 14.29 4.39 -13.52
CA ARG A 311 15.26 5.00 -14.45
C ARG A 311 16.13 3.95 -15.13
N SER A 312 16.27 2.78 -14.51
CA SER A 312 16.93 1.59 -15.05
C SER A 312 16.10 0.80 -16.08
N ALA A 313 14.95 1.29 -16.55
CA ALA A 313 14.10 0.59 -17.51
C ALA A 313 14.81 0.23 -18.83
N GLU A 314 15.89 0.94 -19.22
CA GLU A 314 16.73 0.58 -20.37
C GLU A 314 17.69 -0.61 -20.10
N LEU A 315 17.97 -0.94 -18.83
CA LEU A 315 18.93 -1.98 -18.42
C LEU A 315 18.27 -3.22 -17.79
N ILE A 316 17.06 -3.09 -17.23
CA ILE A 316 16.34 -4.17 -16.54
C ILE A 316 14.90 -4.21 -17.06
N SER A 317 14.55 -5.26 -17.81
CA SER A 317 13.15 -5.47 -18.18
C SER A 317 12.36 -5.85 -16.92
N ILE A 318 11.57 -4.93 -16.38
CA ILE A 318 10.68 -5.18 -15.23
C ILE A 318 9.79 -6.42 -15.47
N LYS A 319 9.41 -6.68 -16.72
CA LYS A 319 8.67 -7.89 -17.12
C LYS A 319 9.45 -9.17 -16.81
N GLU A 320 10.77 -9.19 -17.04
CA GLU A 320 11.63 -10.33 -16.70
C GLU A 320 11.72 -10.52 -15.20
N LYS A 321 11.80 -9.43 -14.41
CA LYS A 321 11.79 -9.50 -12.94
C LYS A 321 10.46 -10.04 -12.40
N PHE A 322 9.32 -9.65 -13.00
CA PHE A 322 8.02 -10.24 -12.64
C PHE A 322 7.93 -11.72 -13.03
N LEU A 323 8.51 -12.12 -14.16
CA LEU A 323 8.57 -13.52 -14.57
C LEU A 323 9.43 -14.33 -13.59
N GLU A 324 10.64 -13.87 -13.27
CA GLU A 324 11.53 -14.49 -12.28
C GLU A 324 10.86 -14.61 -10.91
N TYR A 325 10.14 -13.56 -10.49
CA TYR A 325 9.36 -13.57 -9.26
C TYR A 325 8.23 -14.61 -9.31
N PHE A 326 7.45 -14.65 -10.40
CA PHE A 326 6.39 -15.64 -10.58
C PHE A 326 6.94 -17.05 -10.56
N GLU A 327 8.06 -17.34 -11.21
CA GLU A 327 8.69 -18.66 -11.18
C GLU A 327 9.09 -19.06 -9.76
N LYS A 328 9.68 -18.16 -8.97
CA LYS A 328 10.00 -18.39 -7.55
C LYS A 328 8.74 -18.63 -6.72
N LEU A 329 7.69 -17.84 -6.95
CA LEU A 329 6.40 -18.00 -6.27
C LEU A 329 5.76 -19.33 -6.61
N PHE A 330 5.74 -19.69 -7.89
CA PHE A 330 5.16 -20.92 -8.45
C PHE A 330 5.86 -22.17 -7.90
N VAL A 331 7.18 -22.12 -7.68
CA VAL A 331 7.92 -23.19 -7.03
C VAL A 331 7.48 -23.38 -5.57
N ARG A 332 7.28 -22.28 -4.83
CA ARG A 332 6.88 -22.27 -3.41
C ARG A 332 5.39 -22.57 -3.20
N MET A 333 4.56 -22.29 -4.19
CA MET A 333 3.09 -22.36 -4.13
C MET A 333 2.57 -23.69 -3.56
N PRO A 334 3.01 -24.89 -3.99
CA PRO A 334 2.50 -26.15 -3.46
C PRO A 334 2.76 -26.33 -1.96
N ARG A 335 3.95 -25.91 -1.48
CA ARG A 335 4.30 -25.99 -0.06
C ARG A 335 3.42 -25.07 0.77
N ILE A 336 3.25 -23.81 0.34
CA ILE A 336 2.42 -22.82 1.05
C ILE A 336 0.96 -23.30 1.08
N SER A 337 0.47 -23.85 -0.04
CA SER A 337 -0.90 -24.36 -0.14
C SER A 337 -1.15 -25.53 0.82
N ALA A 338 -0.21 -26.48 0.89
CA ALA A 338 -0.36 -27.68 1.70
C ALA A 338 -0.16 -27.44 3.21
N VAL A 339 0.86 -26.68 3.61
CA VAL A 339 1.32 -26.58 5.01
C VAL A 339 1.65 -25.15 5.47
N GLY A 340 1.37 -24.13 4.65
CA GLY A 340 1.58 -22.73 5.02
C GLY A 340 0.63 -22.27 6.12
N LEU A 341 1.08 -21.27 6.88
CA LEU A 341 0.22 -20.56 7.85
C LEU A 341 -0.87 -19.78 7.10
N ASP A 342 -1.99 -19.48 7.78
CA ASP A 342 -3.11 -18.74 7.18
C ASP A 342 -2.64 -17.41 6.56
N SER A 343 -1.76 -16.67 7.26
CA SER A 343 -1.18 -15.42 6.74
C SER A 343 -0.30 -15.61 5.49
N GLU A 344 0.41 -16.73 5.38
CA GLU A 344 1.18 -17.07 4.18
C GLU A 344 0.26 -17.43 3.01
N LYS A 345 -0.87 -18.10 3.28
CA LYS A 345 -1.88 -18.43 2.27
C LYS A 345 -2.60 -17.19 1.76
N THR A 346 -3.03 -16.29 2.66
CA THR A 346 -3.60 -14.99 2.28
C THR A 346 -2.61 -14.17 1.45
N SER A 347 -1.34 -14.12 1.87
CA SER A 347 -0.27 -13.43 1.13
C SER A 347 -0.10 -14.00 -0.28
N LEU A 348 -0.06 -15.32 -0.42
CA LEU A 348 0.02 -16.00 -1.71
C LEU A 348 -1.16 -15.65 -2.63
N ILE A 349 -2.40 -15.64 -2.10
CA ILE A 349 -3.59 -15.29 -2.86
C ILE A 349 -3.49 -13.84 -3.38
N ARG A 350 -3.10 -12.90 -2.52
CA ARG A 350 -2.90 -11.49 -2.90
C ARG A 350 -1.80 -11.32 -3.94
N GLN A 351 -0.69 -12.05 -3.80
CA GLN A 351 0.41 -12.02 -4.76
C GLN A 351 -0.04 -12.51 -6.15
N LEU A 352 -0.79 -13.61 -6.21
CA LEU A 352 -1.35 -14.14 -7.46
C LEU A 352 -2.36 -13.17 -8.07
N HIS A 353 -3.21 -12.56 -7.26
CA HIS A 353 -4.17 -11.55 -7.71
C HIS A 353 -3.49 -10.29 -8.24
N GLY A 354 -2.46 -9.80 -7.54
CA GLY A 354 -1.64 -8.69 -7.98
C GLY A 354 -0.92 -8.97 -9.30
N LEU A 355 -0.36 -10.17 -9.46
CA LEU A 355 0.33 -10.57 -10.69
C LEU A 355 -0.63 -10.62 -11.86
N LEU A 356 -1.84 -11.14 -11.64
CA LEU A 356 -2.88 -11.16 -12.65
C LEU A 356 -3.35 -9.75 -13.05
N ARG A 357 -3.38 -8.81 -12.09
CA ARG A 357 -3.74 -7.41 -12.33
C ARG A 357 -2.68 -6.68 -13.17
N ILE A 358 -1.40 -6.87 -12.87
CA ILE A 358 -0.29 -6.09 -13.45
C ILE A 358 0.32 -6.77 -14.69
N CYS A 359 0.51 -8.09 -14.64
CA CYS A 359 1.17 -8.91 -15.66
C CYS A 359 0.33 -10.15 -16.02
N PRO A 360 -0.87 -9.99 -16.61
CA PRO A 360 -1.80 -11.09 -16.86
C PRO A 360 -1.20 -12.20 -17.75
N ASP A 361 -0.37 -11.82 -18.73
CA ASP A 361 0.27 -12.76 -19.65
C ASP A 361 1.21 -13.74 -18.97
N THR A 362 1.82 -13.38 -17.83
CA THR A 362 2.78 -14.25 -17.13
C THR A 362 2.10 -15.51 -16.63
N ILE A 363 0.94 -15.36 -15.97
CA ILE A 363 0.16 -16.50 -15.49
C ILE A 363 -0.40 -17.27 -16.69
N ARG A 364 -0.97 -16.57 -17.69
CA ARG A 364 -1.54 -17.21 -18.88
C ARG A 364 -0.54 -18.12 -19.61
N LYS A 365 0.67 -17.62 -19.89
CA LYS A 365 1.74 -18.40 -20.54
C LYS A 365 2.17 -19.61 -19.72
N ALA A 366 2.28 -19.44 -18.40
CA ALA A 366 2.60 -20.56 -17.52
C ALA A 366 1.53 -21.67 -17.55
N MET A 367 0.28 -21.33 -17.85
CA MET A 367 -0.84 -22.27 -17.93
C MET A 367 -0.99 -22.97 -19.29
N GLU A 368 -0.25 -22.56 -20.33
CA GLU A 368 -0.22 -23.25 -21.63
C GLU A 368 0.39 -24.66 -21.49
N ASN A 369 1.39 -24.83 -20.61
CA ASN A 369 2.00 -26.11 -20.30
C ASN A 369 1.11 -26.95 -19.37
N GLU A 370 0.73 -28.16 -19.81
CA GLU A 370 -0.12 -29.10 -19.07
C GLU A 370 0.39 -29.43 -17.65
N LEU A 371 1.70 -29.66 -17.50
CA LEU A 371 2.29 -29.99 -16.19
C LEU A 371 2.22 -28.80 -15.22
N SER A 372 2.53 -27.60 -15.72
CA SER A 372 2.45 -26.37 -14.93
C SER A 372 1.00 -26.05 -14.55
N ARG A 373 0.07 -26.20 -15.49
CA ARG A 373 -1.37 -26.03 -15.27
C ARG A 373 -1.89 -26.97 -14.19
N LYS A 374 -1.60 -28.28 -14.28
CA LYS A 374 -1.97 -29.26 -13.25
C LYS A 374 -1.38 -28.90 -11.89
N ARG A 375 -0.11 -28.51 -11.83
CA ARG A 375 0.55 -28.11 -10.58
C ARG A 375 -0.10 -26.87 -9.96
N PHE A 376 -0.45 -25.88 -10.77
CA PHE A 376 -1.14 -24.66 -10.33
C PHE A 376 -2.50 -24.97 -9.72
N LEU A 377 -3.33 -25.72 -10.45
CA LEU A 377 -4.69 -26.08 -10.04
C LEU A 377 -4.70 -26.91 -8.78
N ILE A 378 -3.86 -27.94 -8.70
CA ILE A 378 -3.72 -28.75 -7.47
C ILE A 378 -3.32 -27.88 -6.27
N SER A 379 -2.47 -26.88 -6.49
CA SER A 379 -2.08 -25.95 -5.42
C SER A 379 -3.25 -25.04 -5.00
N LEU A 380 -4.07 -24.55 -5.95
CA LEU A 380 -5.30 -23.81 -5.64
C LEU A 380 -6.31 -24.68 -4.88
N PHE A 381 -6.49 -25.94 -5.26
CA PHE A 381 -7.38 -26.87 -4.56
C PHE A 381 -6.89 -27.14 -3.13
N GLN A 382 -5.57 -27.30 -2.96
CA GLN A 382 -4.94 -27.45 -1.65
C GLN A 382 -5.11 -26.22 -0.75
N LEU A 383 -5.16 -25.00 -1.31
CA LEU A 383 -5.38 -23.77 -0.53
C LEU A 383 -6.76 -23.76 0.16
N VAL A 384 -7.78 -24.25 -0.53
CA VAL A 384 -9.16 -24.30 0.00
C VAL A 384 -9.30 -25.42 1.02
N SER A 385 -8.85 -26.64 0.67
CA SER A 385 -8.91 -27.86 1.49
C SER A 385 -10.22 -27.98 2.28
N LEU A 386 -11.28 -28.45 1.62
CA LEU A 386 -12.62 -28.48 2.21
C LEU A 386 -12.73 -29.58 3.27
N ASP A 387 -13.49 -29.29 4.33
CA ASP A 387 -13.97 -30.33 5.23
C ASP A 387 -15.25 -30.96 4.67
N CYS A 388 -15.04 -31.94 3.78
CA CYS A 388 -16.13 -32.66 3.12
C CYS A 388 -17.00 -33.50 4.08
N THR A 389 -16.67 -33.60 5.37
CA THR A 389 -17.57 -34.23 6.36
C THR A 389 -18.84 -33.41 6.60
N MET A 390 -18.78 -32.09 6.35
CA MET A 390 -19.88 -31.14 6.53
C MET A 390 -20.59 -30.78 5.21
N ILE A 391 -19.99 -31.12 4.06
CA ILE A 391 -20.54 -30.82 2.72
C ILE A 391 -21.31 -32.04 2.24
N ARG A 392 -22.63 -32.01 2.41
CA ARG A 392 -23.51 -32.92 1.68
C ARG A 392 -23.69 -32.37 0.27
N ILE A 393 -22.97 -32.94 -0.70
CA ILE A 393 -23.32 -32.77 -2.12
C ILE A 393 -24.63 -33.54 -2.29
N SER A 394 -25.74 -32.82 -2.14
CA SER A 394 -27.07 -33.41 -2.35
C SER A 394 -27.25 -33.57 -3.86
N PRO A 395 -27.65 -34.75 -4.37
CA PRO A 395 -27.88 -35.00 -5.79
C PRO A 395 -29.20 -34.37 -6.26
N VAL A 396 -29.44 -33.10 -5.91
CA VAL A 396 -30.70 -32.43 -6.19
C VAL A 396 -30.72 -32.05 -7.67
N GLU A 397 -31.76 -32.50 -8.36
CA GLU A 397 -32.01 -32.23 -9.77
C GLU A 397 -32.39 -30.76 -10.05
N GLU A 398 -32.65 -29.97 -9.00
CA GLU A 398 -32.96 -28.55 -9.05
C GLU A 398 -31.77 -27.68 -8.63
N PRO A 399 -31.41 -26.63 -9.40
CA PRO A 399 -30.34 -25.71 -9.04
C PRO A 399 -30.70 -24.95 -7.75
N CYS A 400 -29.85 -25.05 -6.74
CA CYS A 400 -29.98 -24.24 -5.53
C CYS A 400 -29.53 -22.80 -5.86
N ASN A 401 -30.49 -21.87 -5.97
CA ASN A 401 -30.21 -20.44 -6.18
C ASN A 401 -29.83 -19.71 -4.89
N GLU A 402 -29.70 -20.41 -3.75
CA GLU A 402 -29.26 -19.79 -2.51
C GLU A 402 -27.73 -19.68 -2.46
N CYS A 403 -27.22 -18.48 -2.19
CA CYS A 403 -25.79 -18.27 -1.99
C CYS A 403 -25.30 -19.10 -0.79
N VAL A 404 -24.20 -19.84 -0.96
CA VAL A 404 -23.59 -20.63 0.11
C VAL A 404 -23.13 -19.70 1.24
N LYS A 405 -23.90 -19.62 2.32
CA LYS A 405 -23.58 -18.80 3.50
C LYS A 405 -22.54 -19.52 4.37
N ASN A 406 -21.61 -18.76 4.95
CA ASN A 406 -20.58 -19.26 5.88
C ASN A 406 -19.62 -20.31 5.28
N LEU A 407 -19.34 -20.22 3.97
CA LEU A 407 -18.41 -21.14 3.28
C LEU A 407 -17.02 -21.20 3.95
N HIS A 408 -16.55 -20.11 4.57
CA HIS A 408 -15.30 -20.09 5.34
C HIS A 408 -15.26 -21.15 6.45
N ARG A 409 -16.41 -21.47 7.07
CA ARG A 409 -16.52 -22.50 8.13
C ARG A 409 -16.36 -23.93 7.61
N GLN A 410 -16.45 -24.11 6.30
CA GLN A 410 -16.29 -25.40 5.62
C GLN A 410 -14.88 -25.58 5.04
N THR A 411 -14.05 -24.54 5.08
CA THR A 411 -12.64 -24.63 4.72
C THR A 411 -11.80 -24.95 5.96
N LYS A 412 -10.74 -25.73 5.78
CA LYS A 412 -9.84 -26.07 6.89
C LYS A 412 -8.85 -24.97 7.25
N SER A 413 -8.62 -24.01 6.35
CA SER A 413 -7.50 -23.07 6.47
C SER A 413 -7.73 -21.63 5.98
N LEU A 414 -8.90 -21.28 5.46
CA LEU A 414 -9.15 -19.92 4.98
C LEU A 414 -10.22 -19.24 5.84
N ASP A 415 -9.88 -18.08 6.39
CA ASP A 415 -10.86 -17.19 7.01
C ASP A 415 -11.76 -16.51 5.95
N GLU A 416 -12.80 -15.80 6.41
CA GLU A 416 -13.74 -15.13 5.53
C GLU A 416 -13.08 -14.11 4.59
N ARG A 417 -12.06 -13.41 5.08
CA ARG A 417 -11.31 -12.43 4.30
C ARG A 417 -10.48 -13.10 3.20
N SER A 418 -9.72 -14.14 3.53
CA SER A 418 -8.89 -14.86 2.55
C SER A 418 -9.74 -15.56 1.49
N LEU A 419 -10.92 -16.06 1.87
CA LEU A 419 -11.86 -16.65 0.91
C LEU A 419 -12.44 -15.61 -0.04
N THR A 420 -12.72 -14.40 0.45
CA THR A 420 -13.17 -13.28 -0.38
C THR A 420 -12.07 -12.87 -1.38
N GLU A 421 -10.82 -12.84 -0.95
CA GLU A 421 -9.67 -12.57 -1.82
C GLU A 421 -9.44 -13.67 -2.85
N LEU A 422 -9.62 -14.94 -2.46
CA LEU A 422 -9.54 -16.06 -3.39
C LEU A 422 -10.62 -15.99 -4.46
N ARG A 423 -11.86 -15.67 -4.07
CA ARG A 423 -12.96 -15.47 -5.02
C ARG A 423 -12.67 -14.33 -5.99
N ALA A 424 -12.16 -13.20 -5.49
CA ALA A 424 -11.78 -12.06 -6.34
C ALA A 424 -10.65 -12.40 -7.32
N PHE A 425 -9.65 -13.19 -6.87
CA PHE A 425 -8.61 -13.74 -7.73
C PHE A 425 -9.21 -14.63 -8.82
N CYS A 426 -10.03 -15.62 -8.45
CA CYS A 426 -10.65 -16.56 -9.38
C CYS A 426 -11.54 -15.86 -10.41
N GLN A 427 -12.32 -14.86 -10.00
CA GLN A 427 -13.13 -14.04 -10.91
C GLN A 427 -12.25 -13.28 -11.91
N SER A 428 -11.22 -12.59 -11.41
CA SER A 428 -10.26 -11.87 -12.27
C SER A 428 -9.53 -12.83 -13.22
N TYR A 429 -9.32 -14.08 -12.79
CA TYR A 429 -8.67 -15.12 -13.58
C TYR A 429 -9.60 -15.61 -14.68
N GLY A 430 -10.86 -15.86 -14.36
CA GLY A 430 -11.93 -16.19 -15.32
C GLY A 430 -12.07 -15.14 -16.42
N GLU A 431 -12.10 -13.84 -16.08
CA GLU A 431 -12.17 -12.74 -17.04
C GLU A 431 -11.07 -12.79 -18.13
N ARG A 432 -9.94 -13.45 -17.85
CA ARG A 432 -8.74 -13.46 -18.72
C ARG A 432 -8.49 -14.80 -19.39
N LEU A 433 -9.33 -15.81 -19.14
CA LEU A 433 -9.23 -17.11 -19.77
C LEU A 433 -10.11 -17.19 -21.02
N SER A 434 -9.65 -17.92 -22.04
CA SER A 434 -10.53 -18.32 -23.13
C SER A 434 -11.49 -19.43 -22.69
N LEU A 435 -12.68 -19.50 -23.29
CA LEU A 435 -13.64 -20.58 -23.04
C LEU A 435 -13.03 -21.97 -23.28
N SER A 436 -12.16 -22.11 -24.29
CA SER A 436 -11.43 -23.35 -24.58
C SER A 436 -10.50 -23.75 -23.43
N MET A 437 -9.71 -22.82 -22.88
CA MET A 437 -8.84 -23.09 -21.73
C MET A 437 -9.68 -23.44 -20.49
N CYS A 438 -10.77 -22.72 -20.22
CA CYS A 438 -11.69 -23.03 -19.13
C CYS A 438 -12.22 -24.47 -19.23
N ARG A 439 -12.67 -24.88 -20.42
CA ARG A 439 -13.15 -26.24 -20.68
C ARG A 439 -12.06 -27.29 -20.43
N ASP A 440 -10.85 -27.06 -20.93
CA ASP A 440 -9.74 -28.00 -20.78
C ASP A 440 -9.33 -28.14 -19.30
N ILE A 441 -9.27 -27.02 -18.58
CA ILE A 441 -9.01 -26.98 -17.12
C ILE A 441 -10.12 -27.72 -16.35
N LEU A 442 -11.39 -27.51 -16.70
CA LEU A 442 -12.53 -28.22 -16.12
C LEU A 442 -12.45 -29.74 -16.33
N LEU A 443 -12.20 -30.17 -17.56
CA LEU A 443 -12.08 -31.59 -17.91
C LEU A 443 -10.93 -32.27 -17.19
N GLU A 444 -9.77 -31.60 -17.11
CA GLU A 444 -8.62 -32.10 -16.33
C GLU A 444 -8.96 -32.24 -14.85
N SER A 445 -9.76 -31.32 -14.30
CA SER A 445 -10.09 -31.28 -12.88
C SER A 445 -11.17 -32.30 -12.49
N ILE A 446 -12.15 -32.56 -13.36
CA ILE A 446 -13.16 -33.63 -13.18
C ILE A 446 -12.48 -35.00 -13.05
N ASN A 447 -11.39 -35.19 -13.79
CA ASN A 447 -10.58 -36.41 -13.76
C ASN A 447 -9.68 -36.53 -12.52
N MET A 448 -9.71 -35.57 -11.57
CA MET A 448 -9.00 -35.63 -10.30
C MET A 448 -9.92 -36.03 -9.14
N PRO A 449 -10.12 -37.34 -8.86
CA PRO A 449 -11.09 -37.80 -7.87
C PRO A 449 -10.83 -37.29 -6.45
N ARG A 450 -9.56 -36.97 -6.11
CA ARG A 450 -9.17 -36.46 -4.79
C ARG A 450 -9.65 -35.03 -4.52
N TRP A 451 -9.78 -34.20 -5.54
CA TRP A 451 -9.98 -32.75 -5.41
C TRP A 451 -11.32 -32.28 -6.00
N ARG A 452 -12.27 -33.20 -6.17
CA ARG A 452 -13.49 -32.96 -6.96
C ARG A 452 -14.35 -31.82 -6.39
N SER A 453 -14.48 -31.74 -5.07
CA SER A 453 -15.25 -30.70 -4.37
C SER A 453 -14.54 -29.35 -4.42
N GLU A 454 -13.23 -29.34 -4.15
CA GLU A 454 -12.39 -28.13 -4.20
C GLU A 454 -12.35 -27.56 -5.61
N ALA A 455 -12.22 -28.42 -6.62
CA ALA A 455 -12.29 -28.05 -8.02
C ALA A 455 -13.63 -27.39 -8.32
N ALA A 456 -14.76 -28.05 -8.01
CA ALA A 456 -16.09 -27.49 -8.25
C ALA A 456 -16.27 -26.09 -7.64
N LEU A 457 -15.78 -25.88 -6.42
CA LEU A 457 -15.84 -24.57 -5.77
C LEU A 457 -14.98 -23.51 -6.49
N ILE A 458 -13.70 -23.83 -6.77
CA ILE A 458 -12.81 -22.91 -7.48
C ILE A 458 -13.39 -22.54 -8.84
N PHE A 459 -13.94 -23.51 -9.58
CA PHE A 459 -14.57 -23.24 -10.87
C PHE A 459 -15.83 -22.40 -10.77
N SER A 460 -16.64 -22.58 -9.72
CA SER A 460 -17.78 -21.71 -9.47
C SER A 460 -17.31 -20.24 -9.40
N PHE A 461 -16.20 -19.95 -8.70
CA PHE A 461 -15.66 -18.59 -8.64
C PHE A 461 -15.04 -18.12 -9.97
N VAL A 462 -14.41 -19.01 -10.74
CA VAL A 462 -13.87 -18.67 -12.07
C VAL A 462 -14.98 -18.34 -13.05
N VAL A 463 -16.06 -19.12 -13.06
CA VAL A 463 -17.21 -18.92 -13.95
C VAL A 463 -17.94 -17.63 -13.63
N GLU A 464 -18.06 -17.24 -12.36
CA GLU A 464 -18.61 -15.94 -11.97
C GLU A 464 -17.85 -14.74 -12.57
N GLY A 465 -16.57 -14.91 -12.90
CA GLY A 465 -15.76 -13.88 -13.55
C GLY A 465 -15.77 -13.91 -15.07
N LEU A 466 -16.36 -14.93 -15.70
CA LEU A 466 -16.49 -14.95 -17.16
C LEU A 466 -17.46 -13.84 -17.57
N ARG A 467 -16.98 -12.88 -18.35
CA ARG A 467 -17.86 -11.93 -19.02
C ARG A 467 -18.66 -12.69 -20.07
N PRO A 468 -20.00 -12.64 -20.05
CA PRO A 468 -20.80 -13.10 -21.18
C PRO A 468 -20.72 -12.05 -22.28
N GLU A 469 -19.54 -11.87 -22.87
CA GLU A 469 -19.42 -11.23 -24.18
C GLU A 469 -19.61 -12.36 -25.20
N GLU A 470 -20.82 -12.41 -25.74
CA GLU A 470 -21.32 -13.30 -26.81
C GLU A 470 -21.52 -14.77 -26.40
N ASN A 471 -22.76 -15.07 -25.99
CA ASN A 471 -23.31 -16.41 -25.81
C ASN A 471 -23.23 -17.22 -27.10
N GLU A 472 -22.21 -18.04 -27.28
CA GLU A 472 -22.29 -19.27 -28.09
C GLU A 472 -21.45 -20.37 -27.44
N GLY A 473 -22.08 -21.18 -26.58
CA GLY A 473 -21.37 -22.21 -25.80
C GLY A 473 -22.24 -23.40 -25.44
N PHE A 474 -22.22 -24.42 -26.30
CA PHE A 474 -22.82 -25.74 -26.13
C PHE A 474 -22.19 -26.56 -24.98
N ASP A 475 -22.99 -27.37 -24.27
CA ASP A 475 -22.48 -28.32 -23.26
C ASP A 475 -22.20 -29.73 -23.82
N GLN A 476 -21.52 -30.58 -23.03
CA GLN A 476 -21.10 -31.94 -23.41
C GLN A 476 -22.26 -32.92 -23.69
N THR A 477 -23.49 -32.56 -23.37
CA THR A 477 -24.71 -33.34 -23.61
C THR A 477 -25.59 -32.74 -24.70
N ILE A 478 -25.11 -31.74 -25.45
CA ILE A 478 -25.85 -31.07 -26.53
C ILE A 478 -27.01 -30.22 -25.98
N ASN A 479 -26.98 -29.78 -24.71
CA ASN A 479 -28.00 -28.85 -24.20
C ASN A 479 -27.79 -27.45 -24.81
N ILE A 480 -28.89 -26.82 -25.25
CA ILE A 480 -28.88 -25.52 -25.92
C ILE A 480 -29.66 -24.52 -25.08
N ILE A 481 -29.04 -23.39 -24.78
CA ILE A 481 -29.73 -22.23 -24.21
C ILE A 481 -29.87 -21.21 -25.33
N LEU A 482 -31.11 -20.94 -25.74
CA LEU A 482 -31.43 -19.96 -26.78
C LEU A 482 -32.06 -18.73 -26.13
N GLN A 483 -31.54 -17.55 -26.47
CA GLN A 483 -32.10 -16.26 -26.05
C GLN A 483 -32.80 -15.62 -27.25
N ASP A 484 -33.88 -14.87 -27.00
CA ASP A 484 -34.73 -14.24 -28.03
C ASP A 484 -35.22 -15.21 -29.12
N SER A 485 -35.50 -16.46 -28.72
CA SER A 485 -35.88 -17.54 -29.62
C SER A 485 -37.38 -17.56 -29.97
N HIS A 486 -37.70 -18.14 -31.13
CA HIS A 486 -39.06 -18.46 -31.53
C HIS A 486 -39.13 -19.87 -32.12
N GLU A 487 -40.16 -20.63 -31.76
CA GLU A 487 -40.41 -21.97 -32.27
C GLU A 487 -41.23 -21.91 -33.56
N ARG A 488 -40.88 -22.75 -34.55
CA ARG A 488 -41.60 -22.88 -35.81
C ARG A 488 -42.30 -24.23 -35.87
N ILE A 489 -43.62 -24.22 -35.90
CA ILE A 489 -44.44 -25.43 -35.94
C ILE A 489 -44.92 -25.65 -37.36
N PHE A 490 -44.48 -26.75 -37.97
CA PHE A 490 -44.90 -27.17 -39.31
C PHE A 490 -46.10 -28.10 -39.23
N SER A 491 -47.07 -27.93 -40.13
CA SER A 491 -48.28 -28.74 -40.22
C SER A 491 -48.60 -29.09 -41.67
N MET A 492 -49.37 -30.15 -41.86
CA MET A 492 -49.94 -30.53 -43.16
C MET A 492 -51.19 -29.70 -43.51
N GLN A 493 -51.82 -29.07 -42.50
CA GLN A 493 -53.11 -28.37 -42.65
C GLN A 493 -52.95 -26.85 -42.69
N GLU A 494 -52.02 -26.31 -41.90
CA GLU A 494 -51.81 -24.86 -41.72
C GLU A 494 -50.36 -24.44 -42.00
N GLY A 495 -50.15 -23.15 -42.25
CA GLY A 495 -48.82 -22.55 -42.43
C GLY A 495 -47.94 -22.64 -41.20
N VAL A 496 -46.65 -22.38 -41.40
CA VAL A 496 -45.67 -22.47 -40.32
C VAL A 496 -45.97 -21.40 -39.28
N GLN A 497 -46.35 -21.83 -38.08
CA GLN A 497 -46.64 -20.91 -36.98
C GLN A 497 -45.36 -20.56 -36.23
N LYS A 498 -45.15 -19.26 -35.94
CA LYS A 498 -44.02 -18.75 -35.14
C LYS A 498 -44.49 -18.42 -33.72
N VAL A 499 -44.02 -19.15 -32.73
CA VAL A 499 -44.34 -18.93 -31.31
C VAL A 499 -43.13 -18.31 -30.62
N PRO A 500 -43.20 -17.09 -30.06
CA PRO A 500 -42.09 -16.48 -29.35
C PRO A 500 -41.86 -17.19 -28.01
N MET A 501 -40.61 -17.59 -27.76
CA MET A 501 -40.22 -18.38 -26.58
C MET A 501 -39.31 -17.57 -25.63
N GLY A 502 -38.64 -16.53 -26.12
CA GLY A 502 -37.72 -15.73 -25.31
C GLY A 502 -36.49 -16.55 -24.92
N LEU A 503 -36.27 -16.74 -23.62
CA LEU A 503 -35.22 -17.62 -23.10
C LEU A 503 -35.73 -19.07 -23.02
N TYR A 504 -35.17 -19.94 -23.86
CA TYR A 504 -35.60 -21.32 -23.98
C TYR A 504 -34.43 -22.30 -23.85
N ILE A 505 -34.65 -23.38 -23.09
CA ILE A 505 -33.62 -24.40 -22.83
C ILE A 505 -34.06 -25.70 -23.47
N ILE A 506 -33.27 -26.19 -24.42
CA ILE A 506 -33.48 -27.48 -25.08
C ILE A 506 -32.50 -28.48 -24.50
N ARG A 507 -33.02 -29.59 -23.96
CA ARG A 507 -32.19 -30.71 -23.52
C ARG A 507 -31.62 -31.45 -24.73
N GLY A 508 -30.34 -31.79 -24.71
CA GLY A 508 -29.62 -32.27 -25.89
C GLY A 508 -30.02 -33.64 -26.40
N ASP A 509 -30.63 -34.48 -25.56
CA ASP A 509 -31.27 -35.73 -26.00
C ASP A 509 -32.42 -35.48 -27.00
N ASN A 510 -32.96 -34.25 -27.06
CA ASN A 510 -34.01 -33.82 -27.99
C ASN A 510 -33.47 -33.05 -29.20
N VAL A 511 -32.14 -32.94 -29.37
CA VAL A 511 -31.50 -32.18 -30.44
C VAL A 511 -30.97 -33.12 -31.51
N VAL A 512 -31.49 -32.99 -32.74
CA VAL A 512 -31.07 -33.82 -33.89
C VAL A 512 -29.96 -33.14 -34.71
N LEU A 513 -30.04 -31.83 -34.90
CA LEU A 513 -29.10 -31.04 -35.71
C LEU A 513 -29.10 -29.59 -35.20
N VAL A 514 -27.92 -28.96 -35.18
CA VAL A 514 -27.79 -27.51 -35.06
C VAL A 514 -26.89 -27.00 -36.18
N GLY A 515 -27.32 -25.90 -36.80
CA GLY A 515 -26.55 -25.18 -37.80
C GLY A 515 -26.95 -23.71 -37.82
N GLU A 516 -26.07 -22.88 -38.35
CA GLU A 516 -26.35 -21.47 -38.59
C GLU A 516 -27.49 -21.32 -39.60
N LEU A 517 -28.39 -20.36 -39.33
CA LEU A 517 -29.47 -19.98 -40.24
C LEU A 517 -29.00 -18.79 -41.07
N ASP A 518 -29.12 -18.87 -42.39
CA ASP A 518 -28.94 -17.72 -43.26
C ASP A 518 -30.22 -16.86 -43.21
N ASP A 519 -30.14 -15.72 -42.51
CA ASP A 519 -31.26 -14.80 -42.30
C ASP A 519 -31.81 -14.19 -43.60
N GLU A 520 -30.98 -13.97 -44.62
CA GLU A 520 -31.41 -13.38 -45.89
C GLU A 520 -32.19 -14.39 -46.71
N LEU A 521 -31.75 -15.64 -46.71
CA LEU A 521 -32.43 -16.74 -47.37
C LEU A 521 -33.71 -17.15 -46.62
N ASP A 522 -33.67 -17.19 -45.29
CA ASP A 522 -34.82 -17.55 -44.46
C ASP A 522 -35.98 -16.56 -44.58
N ARG A 523 -35.68 -15.26 -44.75
CA ARG A 523 -36.69 -14.22 -45.00
C ARG A 523 -37.36 -14.35 -46.36
N GLN A 524 -36.71 -14.98 -47.34
CA GLN A 524 -37.27 -15.20 -48.68
C GLN A 524 -38.17 -16.44 -48.75
N ILE A 525 -38.13 -17.31 -47.74
CA ILE A 525 -38.99 -18.50 -47.67
C ILE A 525 -40.41 -18.09 -47.26
N ASP A 526 -41.39 -18.51 -48.05
CA ASP A 526 -42.82 -18.31 -47.76
C ASP A 526 -43.32 -19.32 -46.71
N HIS A 527 -43.08 -18.98 -45.44
CA HIS A 527 -43.46 -19.78 -44.28
C HIS A 527 -44.99 -19.95 -44.14
N ASP A 528 -45.80 -19.02 -44.65
CA ASP A 528 -47.26 -19.07 -44.52
C ASP A 528 -47.88 -20.18 -45.41
N ASN A 529 -47.26 -20.45 -46.57
CA ASN A 529 -47.70 -21.50 -47.51
C ASN A 529 -46.90 -22.80 -47.44
N THR A 530 -45.83 -22.84 -46.64
CA THR A 530 -45.04 -24.06 -46.45
C THR A 530 -45.81 -25.09 -45.61
N ARG A 531 -45.77 -26.36 -46.04
CA ARG A 531 -46.38 -27.51 -45.35
C ARG A 531 -45.35 -28.63 -45.28
N ALA A 532 -45.27 -29.32 -44.14
CA ALA A 532 -44.33 -30.42 -43.97
C ALA A 532 -44.95 -31.57 -43.17
N GLU A 533 -44.54 -32.79 -43.50
CA GLU A 533 -44.88 -33.99 -42.75
C GLU A 533 -44.10 -34.06 -41.42
N PRO A 534 -44.67 -34.64 -40.37
CA PRO A 534 -43.98 -34.84 -39.11
C PRO A 534 -42.78 -35.77 -39.28
N LEU A 535 -41.74 -35.55 -38.48
CA LEU A 535 -40.59 -36.46 -38.42
C LEU A 535 -41.03 -37.83 -37.91
N ASN A 536 -40.41 -38.90 -38.45
CA ASN A 536 -40.67 -40.26 -38.01
C ASN A 536 -40.34 -40.45 -36.52
N HIS A 537 -41.08 -41.33 -35.85
CA HIS A 537 -40.81 -41.67 -34.45
C HIS A 537 -39.39 -42.23 -34.28
N VAL A 538 -38.75 -41.87 -33.17
CA VAL A 538 -37.44 -42.42 -32.78
C VAL A 538 -37.59 -43.91 -32.50
N VAL A 539 -36.86 -44.76 -33.23
CA VAL A 539 -36.79 -46.20 -33.00
C VAL A 539 -35.59 -46.46 -32.08
N HIS A 540 -35.84 -46.95 -30.86
CA HIS A 540 -34.80 -47.27 -29.86
C HIS A 540 -34.14 -48.62 -30.09
#